data_AF-A0A518FX00-F1
#
_entry.id   AF-A0A518FX00-F1
#
_cell.length_a   1.000
_cell.length_b   1.000
_cell.length_c   1.000
_cell.angle_alpha   90.00
_cell.angle_beta   90.00
_cell.angle_gamma   90.00
#
_symmetry.space_group_name_H-M   'P 1'
#
loop_
_entity.id
_entity.type
_entity.pdbx_description
1 polymer ?
#
loop_
_entity_poly.entity_id
_entity_poly.type
_entity_poly.pdbx_seq_one_letter_code
_entity_poly.pdbx_strand_id
1 'polypeptide(L)'
;MRNHPGWLLLLLIGALQLTPSFVNAAEKNDVASQPLVLQDGDRIVFIGNTFADQLRLYNYLETLLTSHAPVDHLSFRNLAWSGDTLTLQPRPLNFGSLDDHLKEEKADVIIACFGMNESFAGPSGVKAYHEHWEQFLKHLQSQKYNGKTPPRVAILSPIAHENMGAPLPDPAQHNQSLSEYTRVMQSVAAEHQLPFVDLFSATQKLMEENPSQKLTHNGIHLNEYGYWAVSQLTAEQLLGKEINSPQVLVDRQAETIKATNADVTQQKFLADKIQFTVKPRTLPIPAPPAGSITHSELLAAQPRLTVKHLPEGNYRLVIDGTVILTGSASDWDRGLVLVKLPSQIQVADLRSIINRKNELFFYVYRAHNAEYIFGRRTKPFGAVSFPPEMETFGKLIAAREKTIQEEAQPLQAAECELIRVD
;
A
#
# COMPACT_ATOMS: atom_id res chain seq x y z
N MET A 1 -51.84 82.13 -24.91
CA MET A 1 -52.77 81.41 -24.02
C MET A 1 -52.64 79.91 -24.29
N ARG A 2 -52.16 79.15 -23.28
CA ARG A 2 -52.70 77.85 -22.81
C ARG A 2 -53.02 76.79 -23.90
N ASN A 3 -52.42 75.59 -23.94
CA ASN A 3 -52.07 74.68 -22.85
C ASN A 3 -50.96 73.68 -23.21
N HIS A 4 -50.33 73.21 -22.14
CA HIS A 4 -49.20 72.31 -21.96
C HIS A 4 -49.58 70.79 -22.04
N PRO A 5 -48.62 69.85 -21.86
CA PRO A 5 -48.49 68.61 -22.64
C PRO A 5 -48.85 67.33 -21.86
N GLY A 6 -48.75 66.18 -22.54
CA GLY A 6 -48.67 64.86 -21.91
C GLY A 6 -47.84 63.90 -22.76
N TRP A 7 -46.57 63.71 -22.42
CA TRP A 7 -45.73 62.61 -22.93
C TRP A 7 -45.56 61.60 -21.81
N LEU A 8 -46.13 60.40 -22.01
CA LEU A 8 -45.88 59.24 -21.16
C LEU A 8 -44.55 58.60 -21.58
N LEU A 9 -43.63 58.49 -20.62
CA LEU A 9 -42.49 57.58 -20.67
C LEU A 9 -43.00 56.14 -20.56
N LEU A 10 -42.68 55.28 -21.52
CA LEU A 10 -42.81 53.82 -21.40
C LEU A 10 -41.39 53.22 -21.37
N LEU A 11 -40.98 52.83 -20.18
CA LEU A 11 -39.84 51.95 -19.90
C LEU A 11 -40.33 50.51 -20.00
N LEU A 12 -39.75 49.69 -20.89
CA LEU A 12 -39.91 48.24 -20.88
C LEU A 12 -38.63 47.54 -21.39
N ILE A 13 -37.74 47.32 -20.42
CA ILE A 13 -37.04 46.08 -20.09
C ILE A 13 -36.82 45.11 -21.26
N GLY A 14 -35.60 45.10 -21.81
CA GLY A 14 -35.11 44.02 -22.65
C GLY A 14 -34.78 42.77 -21.81
N ALA A 15 -35.45 41.66 -22.10
CA ALA A 15 -35.16 40.36 -21.52
C ALA A 15 -33.86 39.79 -22.14
N LEU A 16 -32.79 39.76 -21.35
CA LEU A 16 -31.57 39.04 -21.68
C LEU A 16 -31.82 37.55 -21.46
N GLN A 17 -31.92 36.76 -22.54
CA GLN A 17 -31.97 35.31 -22.41
C GLN A 17 -30.60 34.79 -22.01
N LEU A 18 -30.46 34.42 -20.73
CA LEU A 18 -29.34 33.63 -20.23
C LEU A 18 -29.54 32.18 -20.66
N THR A 19 -28.84 31.76 -21.70
CA THR A 19 -28.61 30.33 -21.97
C THR A 19 -27.71 29.78 -20.86
N PRO A 20 -28.09 28.71 -20.14
CA PRO A 20 -27.16 28.07 -19.22
C PRO A 20 -26.08 27.37 -20.05
N SER A 21 -24.89 27.95 -20.03
CA SER A 21 -23.68 27.26 -20.47
C SER A 21 -23.49 26.06 -19.54
N PHE A 22 -23.70 24.85 -20.05
CA PHE A 22 -23.19 23.64 -19.42
C PHE A 22 -21.66 23.74 -19.46
N VAL A 23 -21.09 24.22 -18.36
CA VAL A 23 -19.65 24.19 -18.14
C VAL A 23 -19.28 22.73 -17.94
N ASN A 24 -18.68 22.16 -18.98
CA ASN A 24 -18.00 20.88 -18.95
C ASN A 24 -16.70 21.08 -18.15
N ALA A 25 -16.81 21.13 -16.82
CA ALA A 25 -15.67 21.16 -15.92
C ALA A 25 -15.25 19.71 -15.63
N ALA A 26 -14.55 19.10 -16.58
CA ALA A 26 -13.56 18.08 -16.25
C ALA A 26 -12.32 18.81 -15.72
N GLU A 27 -12.44 19.47 -14.58
CA GLU A 27 -11.25 19.86 -13.81
C GLU A 27 -10.78 18.58 -13.12
N LYS A 28 -9.56 18.12 -13.49
CA LYS A 28 -8.77 17.27 -12.63
C LYS A 28 -8.55 18.04 -11.33
N ASN A 29 -9.44 17.84 -10.37
CA ASN A 29 -9.18 18.19 -8.98
C ASN A 29 -8.07 17.25 -8.48
N ASP A 30 -6.81 17.60 -8.79
CA ASP A 30 -5.63 17.15 -8.05
C ASP A 30 -5.67 17.79 -6.66
N VAL A 31 -6.68 17.43 -5.87
CA VAL A 31 -6.62 17.65 -4.43
C VAL A 31 -5.63 16.62 -3.92
N ALA A 32 -4.40 17.07 -3.66
CA ALA A 32 -3.38 16.23 -3.03
C ALA A 32 -3.97 15.62 -1.76
N SER A 33 -4.14 14.29 -1.78
CA SER A 33 -4.62 13.51 -0.64
C SER A 33 -3.70 13.74 0.55
N GLN A 34 -4.28 13.99 1.73
CA GLN A 34 -3.49 14.22 2.93
C GLN A 34 -2.85 12.89 3.38
N PRO A 35 -1.57 12.89 3.77
CA PRO A 35 -0.93 11.70 4.33
C PRO A 35 -1.66 11.21 5.59
N LEU A 36 -1.63 9.89 5.82
CA LEU A 36 -2.14 9.30 7.03
C LEU A 36 -1.23 9.66 8.20
N VAL A 37 -1.77 10.40 9.17
CA VAL A 37 -1.06 10.73 10.40
C VAL A 37 -1.04 9.50 11.31
N LEU A 38 0.13 8.87 11.44
CA LEU A 38 0.38 7.75 12.35
C LEU A 38 0.97 8.27 13.68
N GLN A 39 0.66 7.56 14.76
CA GLN A 39 1.15 7.80 16.12
C GLN A 39 1.84 6.53 16.64
N ASP A 40 2.81 6.72 17.54
CA ASP A 40 3.49 5.60 18.21
C ASP A 40 2.48 4.70 18.92
N GLY A 41 2.57 3.39 18.67
CA GLY A 41 1.67 2.40 19.26
C GLY A 41 0.31 2.23 18.55
N ASP A 42 0.09 2.88 17.41
CA ASP A 42 -1.17 2.76 16.66
C ASP A 42 -1.50 1.32 16.27
N ARG A 43 -2.76 0.95 16.48
CA ARG A 43 -3.35 -0.32 16.03
C ARG A 43 -4.10 -0.11 14.73
N ILE A 44 -3.49 -0.54 13.64
CA ILE A 44 -3.98 -0.37 12.28
C ILE A 44 -4.79 -1.61 11.89
N VAL A 45 -6.03 -1.39 11.44
CA VAL A 45 -6.92 -2.48 11.04
C VAL A 45 -7.35 -2.35 9.59
N PHE A 46 -7.06 -3.38 8.79
CA PHE A 46 -7.56 -3.51 7.43
C PHE A 46 -8.98 -4.06 7.42
N ILE A 47 -9.88 -3.38 6.73
CA ILE A 47 -11.25 -3.83 6.46
C ILE A 47 -11.55 -3.70 4.97
N GLY A 48 -12.49 -4.48 4.45
CA GLY A 48 -12.82 -4.44 3.03
C GLY A 48 -13.10 -5.80 2.44
N ASN A 49 -13.09 -5.84 1.11
CA ASN A 49 -13.34 -7.04 0.32
C ASN A 49 -12.07 -7.89 0.12
N THR A 50 -12.08 -8.74 -0.92
CA THR A 50 -11.01 -9.69 -1.25
C THR A 50 -9.64 -9.05 -1.40
N PHE A 51 -9.52 -7.81 -1.91
CA PHE A 51 -8.23 -7.12 -1.99
C PHE A 51 -7.59 -6.99 -0.61
N ALA A 52 -8.34 -6.49 0.38
CA ALA A 52 -7.85 -6.32 1.73
C ALA A 52 -7.67 -7.66 2.45
N ASP A 53 -8.60 -8.62 2.29
CA ASP A 53 -8.47 -9.98 2.86
C ASP A 53 -7.14 -10.62 2.45
N GLN A 54 -6.74 -10.45 1.19
CA GLN A 54 -5.55 -11.08 0.63
C GLN A 54 -4.24 -10.29 0.87
N LEU A 55 -4.26 -9.07 1.41
CA LEU A 55 -3.04 -8.39 1.90
C LEU A 55 -2.23 -9.28 2.85
N ARG A 56 -2.92 -10.14 3.62
CA ARG A 56 -2.32 -11.09 4.56
C ARG A 56 -1.53 -12.23 3.92
N LEU A 57 -1.66 -12.45 2.60
CA LEU A 57 -0.99 -13.57 1.92
C LEU A 57 0.50 -13.28 1.72
N TYR A 58 0.85 -12.03 1.42
CA TYR A 58 2.22 -11.64 1.08
C TYR A 58 2.81 -10.57 1.99
N ASN A 59 1.96 -9.79 2.69
CA ASN A 59 2.29 -8.81 3.73
C ASN A 59 3.34 -7.74 3.36
N TYR A 60 3.45 -7.41 2.07
CA TYR A 60 4.34 -6.34 1.62
C TYR A 60 3.97 -4.98 2.21
N LEU A 61 2.68 -4.63 2.27
CA LEU A 61 2.23 -3.35 2.81
C LEU A 61 2.56 -3.19 4.29
N GLU A 62 2.26 -4.20 5.12
CA GLU A 62 2.63 -4.17 6.53
C GLU A 62 4.15 -4.05 6.70
N THR A 63 4.92 -4.81 5.92
CA THR A 63 6.39 -4.75 5.96
C THR A 63 6.90 -3.33 5.69
N LEU A 64 6.38 -2.68 4.64
CA LEU A 64 6.79 -1.33 4.26
C LEU A 64 6.36 -0.27 5.28
N LEU A 65 5.14 -0.36 5.80
CA LEU A 65 4.68 0.58 6.83
C LEU A 65 5.49 0.41 8.12
N THR A 66 5.77 -0.83 8.53
CA THR A 66 6.61 -1.12 9.70
C THR A 66 8.05 -0.60 9.54
N SER A 67 8.66 -0.71 8.35
CA SER A 67 10.06 -0.32 8.16
C SER A 67 10.29 1.14 7.75
N HIS A 68 9.24 1.86 7.34
CA HIS A 68 9.36 3.23 6.82
C HIS A 68 8.47 4.25 7.51
N ALA A 69 7.54 3.87 8.38
CA ALA A 69 6.78 4.86 9.15
C ALA A 69 7.71 5.73 10.02
N PRO A 70 7.37 7.01 10.25
CA PRO A 70 8.15 7.91 11.11
C PRO A 70 7.88 7.69 12.62
N VAL A 71 7.21 6.60 12.97
CA VAL A 71 6.80 6.24 14.34
C VAL A 71 7.02 4.75 14.54
N ASP A 72 7.19 4.35 15.79
CA ASP A 72 7.45 2.97 16.17
C ASP A 72 6.18 2.28 16.71
N HIS A 73 6.34 1.02 17.10
CA HIS A 73 5.33 0.21 17.81
C HIS A 73 3.97 0.06 17.12
N LEU A 74 3.91 0.25 15.80
CA LEU A 74 2.72 -0.04 15.00
C LEU A 74 2.37 -1.54 15.08
N SER A 75 1.07 -1.85 15.10
CA SER A 75 0.58 -3.22 15.00
C SER A 75 -0.60 -3.31 14.04
N PHE A 76 -0.74 -4.46 13.38
CA PHE A 76 -1.66 -4.62 12.26
C PHE A 76 -2.58 -5.81 12.41
N ARG A 77 -3.86 -5.62 12.06
CA ARG A 77 -4.88 -6.67 12.04
C ARG A 77 -5.65 -6.64 10.73
N ASN A 78 -6.00 -7.81 10.22
CA ASN A 78 -6.76 -7.92 8.99
C ASN A 78 -8.13 -8.55 9.29
N LEU A 79 -9.16 -7.71 9.29
CA LEU A 79 -10.56 -8.12 9.51
C LEU A 79 -11.36 -8.17 8.18
N ALA A 80 -10.73 -7.85 7.04
CA ALA A 80 -11.38 -7.78 5.74
C ALA A 80 -11.80 -9.14 5.21
N TRP A 81 -13.03 -9.29 4.70
CA TRP A 81 -13.60 -10.57 4.27
C TRP A 81 -13.95 -10.58 2.78
N SER A 82 -13.60 -11.67 2.10
CA SER A 82 -13.89 -11.83 0.67
C SER A 82 -15.37 -11.68 0.36
N GLY A 83 -15.70 -10.82 -0.62
CA GLY A 83 -17.09 -10.53 -0.99
C GLY A 83 -17.78 -9.42 -0.18
N ASP A 84 -17.14 -8.85 0.84
CA ASP A 84 -17.73 -7.75 1.61
C ASP A 84 -18.03 -6.52 0.75
N THR A 85 -19.11 -5.83 1.09
CA THR A 85 -19.41 -4.47 0.67
C THR A 85 -19.62 -3.59 1.89
N LEU A 86 -19.76 -2.28 1.71
CA LEU A 86 -20.12 -1.38 2.82
C LEU A 86 -21.40 -1.80 3.57
N THR A 87 -22.38 -2.40 2.88
CA THR A 87 -23.71 -2.69 3.45
C THR A 87 -24.04 -4.17 3.61
N LEU A 88 -23.24 -5.06 3.03
CA LEU A 88 -23.44 -6.50 3.11
C LEU A 88 -22.15 -7.20 3.53
N GLN A 89 -22.12 -7.67 4.78
CA GLN A 89 -20.98 -8.35 5.41
C GLN A 89 -21.48 -9.60 6.15
N PRO A 90 -21.94 -10.64 5.43
CA PRO A 90 -22.46 -11.84 6.06
C PRO A 90 -21.36 -12.54 6.85
N ARG A 91 -21.70 -13.03 8.04
CA ARG A 91 -20.80 -13.78 8.92
C ARG A 91 -21.46 -15.06 9.41
N PRO A 92 -20.67 -16.06 9.86
CA PRO A 92 -21.22 -17.19 10.58
C PRO A 92 -22.10 -16.75 11.76
N LEU A 93 -23.05 -17.59 12.16
CA LEU A 93 -23.91 -17.31 13.30
C LEU A 93 -23.08 -17.07 14.57
N ASN A 94 -23.46 -16.04 15.34
CA ASN A 94 -22.77 -15.56 16.56
C ASN A 94 -21.29 -15.21 16.39
N PHE A 95 -20.82 -14.93 15.18
CA PHE A 95 -19.44 -14.53 14.93
C PHE A 95 -19.06 -13.22 15.64
N GLY A 96 -20.03 -12.31 15.79
CA GLY A 96 -19.79 -10.94 16.22
C GLY A 96 -20.01 -9.95 15.08
N SER A 97 -20.22 -8.68 15.43
CA SER A 97 -20.28 -7.59 14.45
C SER A 97 -18.86 -7.10 14.12
N LEU A 98 -18.72 -6.34 13.02
CA LEU A 98 -17.46 -5.65 12.71
C LEU A 98 -17.01 -4.76 13.88
N ASP A 99 -17.95 -4.04 14.51
CA ASP A 99 -17.68 -3.15 15.65
C ASP A 99 -17.13 -3.91 16.86
N ASP A 100 -17.65 -5.12 17.14
CA ASP A 100 -17.16 -5.95 18.24
C ASP A 100 -15.69 -6.31 18.04
N HIS A 101 -15.31 -6.70 16.83
CA HIS A 101 -13.92 -7.06 16.51
C HIS A 101 -13.00 -5.84 16.44
N LEU A 102 -13.46 -4.71 15.89
CA LEU A 102 -12.70 -3.47 15.92
C LEU A 102 -12.41 -3.01 17.34
N LYS A 103 -13.39 -3.18 18.25
CA LYS A 103 -13.25 -2.89 19.69
C LYS A 103 -12.30 -3.86 20.38
N GLU A 104 -12.37 -5.16 20.07
CA GLU A 104 -11.47 -6.19 20.59
C GLU A 104 -10.01 -5.88 20.20
N GLU A 105 -9.79 -5.53 18.94
CA GLU A 105 -8.47 -5.13 18.43
C GLU A 105 -8.05 -3.72 18.82
N LYS A 106 -8.94 -2.94 19.46
CA LYS A 106 -8.72 -1.56 19.90
C LYS A 106 -8.24 -0.64 18.77
N ALA A 107 -8.93 -0.69 17.62
CA ALA A 107 -8.52 0.03 16.42
C ALA A 107 -8.32 1.53 16.65
N ASP A 108 -7.13 2.03 16.33
CA ASP A 108 -6.78 3.47 16.30
C ASP A 108 -6.88 4.04 14.89
N VAL A 109 -6.55 3.20 13.90
CA VAL A 109 -6.53 3.52 12.48
C VAL A 109 -7.23 2.41 11.71
N ILE A 110 -8.10 2.77 10.77
CA ILE A 110 -8.81 1.86 9.88
C ILE A 110 -8.40 2.18 8.43
N ILE A 111 -7.91 1.16 7.72
CA ILE A 111 -7.65 1.23 6.27
C ILE A 111 -8.79 0.48 5.57
N ALA A 112 -9.67 1.22 4.91
CA ALA A 112 -10.91 0.72 4.33
C ALA A 112 -10.80 0.52 2.81
N CYS A 113 -11.02 -0.72 2.35
CA CYS A 113 -10.85 -1.14 0.96
C CYS A 113 -12.17 -1.73 0.41
N PHE A 114 -13.11 -0.86 0.07
CA PHE A 114 -14.41 -1.23 -0.53
C PHE A 114 -14.50 -0.70 -1.97
N GLY A 115 -15.45 -1.19 -2.77
CA GLY A 115 -15.74 -0.66 -4.11
C GLY A 115 -15.68 -1.68 -5.25
N MET A 116 -14.82 -2.70 -5.17
CA MET A 116 -14.72 -3.71 -6.24
C MET A 116 -16.04 -4.45 -6.41
N ASN A 117 -16.61 -4.97 -5.33
CA ASN A 117 -17.90 -5.67 -5.36
C ASN A 117 -19.05 -4.73 -5.73
N GLU A 118 -19.04 -3.52 -5.20
CA GLU A 118 -20.08 -2.53 -5.45
C GLU A 118 -20.09 -2.03 -6.90
N SER A 119 -18.92 -1.98 -7.56
CA SER A 119 -18.77 -1.50 -8.93
C SER A 119 -19.44 -2.39 -9.98
N PHE A 120 -19.74 -3.65 -9.67
CA PHE A 120 -20.52 -4.52 -10.55
C PHE A 120 -21.98 -4.07 -10.73
N ALA A 121 -22.50 -3.19 -9.88
CA ALA A 121 -23.82 -2.59 -10.05
C ALA A 121 -23.88 -1.52 -11.16
N GLY A 122 -22.72 -1.14 -11.73
CA GLY A 122 -22.63 -0.14 -12.79
C GLY A 122 -23.08 1.26 -12.37
N PRO A 123 -23.31 2.18 -13.33
CA PRO A 123 -23.65 3.57 -13.06
C PRO A 123 -24.88 3.77 -12.16
N SER A 124 -25.83 2.82 -12.17
CA SER A 124 -27.03 2.88 -11.32
C SER A 124 -26.74 2.78 -9.82
N GLY A 125 -25.60 2.19 -9.42
CA GLY A 125 -25.23 2.03 -8.01
C GLY A 125 -24.44 3.21 -7.41
N VAL A 126 -23.91 4.11 -8.25
CA VAL A 126 -23.00 5.19 -7.84
C VAL A 126 -23.60 6.11 -6.76
N LYS A 127 -24.87 6.51 -6.91
CA LYS A 127 -25.54 7.38 -5.94
C LYS A 127 -25.67 6.70 -4.57
N ALA A 128 -26.15 5.46 -4.55
CA ALA A 128 -26.31 4.70 -3.30
C ALA A 128 -24.94 4.42 -2.65
N TYR A 129 -23.91 4.18 -3.46
CA TYR A 129 -22.55 3.94 -2.96
C TYR A 129 -21.99 5.15 -2.20
N HIS A 130 -22.21 6.38 -2.68
CA HIS A 130 -21.88 7.60 -1.96
C HIS A 130 -22.63 7.67 -0.61
N GLU A 131 -23.94 7.43 -0.60
CA GLU A 131 -24.75 7.46 0.61
C GLU A 131 -24.29 6.40 1.64
N HIS A 132 -23.88 5.22 1.17
CA HIS A 132 -23.34 4.16 2.03
C HIS A 132 -22.01 4.55 2.67
N TRP A 133 -21.11 5.20 1.91
CA TRP A 133 -19.85 5.72 2.46
C TRP A 133 -20.10 6.79 3.53
N GLU A 134 -20.99 7.75 3.28
CA GLU A 134 -21.36 8.79 4.24
C GLU A 134 -21.89 8.18 5.55
N GLN A 135 -22.80 7.21 5.45
CA GLN A 135 -23.34 6.52 6.61
C GLN A 135 -22.26 5.74 7.36
N PHE A 136 -21.38 5.05 6.64
CA PHE A 136 -20.31 4.25 7.22
C PHE A 136 -19.27 5.11 7.95
N LEU A 137 -18.82 6.22 7.36
CA LEU A 137 -17.87 7.14 7.99
C LEU A 137 -18.49 7.82 9.21
N LYS A 138 -19.75 8.27 9.11
CA LYS A 138 -20.49 8.82 10.26
C LYS A 138 -20.60 7.81 11.40
N HIS A 139 -20.87 6.55 11.07
CA HIS A 139 -20.88 5.47 12.07
C HIS A 139 -19.51 5.33 12.74
N LEU A 140 -18.42 5.16 11.97
CA LEU A 140 -17.07 5.03 12.53
C LEU A 140 -16.67 6.23 13.40
N GLN A 141 -16.98 7.46 12.98
CA GLN A 141 -16.71 8.68 13.75
C GLN A 141 -17.44 8.73 15.10
N SER A 142 -18.56 8.01 15.24
CA SER A 142 -19.31 7.90 16.50
C SER A 142 -18.75 6.84 17.46
N GLN A 143 -17.83 5.99 16.99
CA GLN A 143 -17.26 4.90 17.77
C GLN A 143 -15.99 5.31 18.50
N LYS A 144 -15.59 4.54 19.51
CA LYS A 144 -14.33 4.68 20.26
C LYS A 144 -13.74 3.31 20.55
N TYR A 145 -13.25 2.63 19.52
CA TYR A 145 -12.78 1.25 19.63
C TYR A 145 -11.59 1.09 20.58
N ASN A 146 -10.67 2.07 20.58
CA ASN A 146 -9.56 2.13 21.54
C ASN A 146 -9.96 2.62 22.95
N GLY A 147 -11.24 2.96 23.17
CA GLY A 147 -11.79 3.48 24.42
C GLY A 147 -11.58 4.99 24.66
N LYS A 148 -10.94 5.71 23.73
CA LYS A 148 -10.55 7.13 23.91
C LYS A 148 -11.09 8.03 22.80
N THR A 149 -10.77 7.72 21.56
CA THR A 149 -11.02 8.55 20.37
C THR A 149 -11.68 7.76 19.26
N PRO A 150 -12.39 8.42 18.34
CA PRO A 150 -12.76 7.82 17.06
C PRO A 150 -11.53 7.36 16.29
N PRO A 151 -11.65 6.29 15.47
CA PRO A 151 -10.55 5.83 14.63
C PRO A 151 -10.25 6.85 13.53
N ARG A 152 -8.98 7.01 13.18
CA ARG A 152 -8.56 7.67 11.93
C ARG A 152 -8.84 6.72 10.78
N VAL A 153 -9.31 7.23 9.64
CA VAL A 153 -9.70 6.39 8.50
C VAL A 153 -8.90 6.79 7.27
N ALA A 154 -8.36 5.81 6.54
CA ALA A 154 -7.82 5.97 5.20
C ALA A 154 -8.63 5.11 4.22
N ILE A 155 -8.87 5.63 3.02
CA ILE A 155 -9.67 4.97 1.98
C ILE A 155 -8.74 4.55 0.83
N LEU A 156 -8.79 3.27 0.45
CA LEU A 156 -8.07 2.73 -0.71
C LEU A 156 -9.08 2.35 -1.78
N SER A 157 -8.93 2.91 -2.99
CA SER A 157 -9.79 2.53 -4.12
C SER A 157 -9.54 1.10 -4.58
N PRO A 158 -10.47 0.49 -5.33
CA PRO A 158 -10.22 -0.77 -6.03
C PRO A 158 -9.07 -0.63 -7.05
N ILE A 159 -8.45 -1.75 -7.42
CA ILE A 159 -7.57 -1.79 -8.58
C ILE A 159 -8.35 -1.70 -9.90
N ALA A 160 -7.67 -1.37 -11.00
CA ALA A 160 -8.24 -1.56 -12.33
C ALA A 160 -8.47 -3.04 -12.64
N HIS A 161 -9.49 -3.34 -13.46
CA HIS A 161 -9.71 -4.66 -14.01
C HIS A 161 -8.72 -4.89 -15.14
N GLU A 162 -7.77 -5.80 -14.91
CA GLU A 162 -6.71 -6.14 -15.85
C GLU A 162 -7.24 -6.96 -17.03
N ASN A 163 -6.81 -6.61 -18.25
CA ASN A 163 -7.11 -7.43 -19.41
C ASN A 163 -6.23 -8.69 -19.43
N MET A 164 -6.86 -9.84 -19.22
CA MET A 164 -6.21 -11.16 -19.22
C MET A 164 -6.32 -11.89 -20.55
N GLY A 165 -7.02 -11.32 -21.54
CA GLY A 165 -7.33 -11.97 -22.81
C GLY A 165 -8.35 -13.11 -22.68
N ALA A 166 -8.69 -13.73 -23.82
CA ALA A 166 -9.64 -14.84 -23.85
C ALA A 166 -9.14 -16.05 -23.02
N PRO A 167 -10.01 -16.76 -22.29
CA PRO A 167 -11.47 -16.68 -22.31
C PRO A 167 -12.10 -15.70 -21.30
N LEU A 168 -11.31 -14.85 -20.63
CA LEU A 168 -11.83 -13.88 -19.66
C LEU A 168 -12.48 -12.68 -20.38
N PRO A 169 -13.49 -12.04 -19.77
CA PRO A 169 -14.23 -10.94 -20.39
C PRO A 169 -13.35 -9.70 -20.61
N ASP A 170 -13.70 -8.90 -21.61
CA ASP A 170 -13.10 -7.59 -21.82
C ASP A 170 -13.40 -6.68 -20.61
N PRO A 171 -12.38 -6.11 -19.95
CA PRO A 171 -12.57 -5.31 -18.76
C PRO A 171 -13.10 -3.89 -19.04
N ALA A 172 -13.20 -3.43 -20.29
CA ALA A 172 -13.48 -2.03 -20.63
C ALA A 172 -14.72 -1.46 -19.93
N GLN A 173 -15.86 -2.18 -19.96
CA GLN A 173 -17.09 -1.73 -19.30
C GLN A 173 -16.95 -1.72 -17.77
N HIS A 174 -16.25 -2.70 -17.20
CA HIS A 174 -16.02 -2.74 -15.76
C HIS A 174 -15.10 -1.61 -15.31
N ASN A 175 -14.06 -1.27 -16.09
CA ASN A 175 -13.16 -0.16 -15.81
C ASN A 175 -13.85 1.21 -15.89
N GLN A 176 -14.85 1.38 -16.76
CA GLN A 176 -15.71 2.57 -16.74
C GLN A 176 -16.44 2.69 -15.39
N SER A 177 -17.04 1.60 -14.91
CA SER A 177 -17.70 1.57 -13.60
C SER A 177 -16.71 1.81 -12.45
N LEU A 178 -15.58 1.12 -12.43
CA LEU A 178 -14.54 1.28 -11.41
C LEU A 178 -14.04 2.73 -11.34
N SER A 179 -13.87 3.41 -12.47
CA SER A 179 -13.50 4.83 -12.51
C SER A 179 -14.54 5.73 -11.84
N GLU A 180 -15.83 5.48 -12.06
CA GLU A 180 -16.92 6.24 -11.41
C GLU A 180 -16.95 6.01 -9.89
N TYR A 181 -16.79 4.76 -9.45
CA TYR A 181 -16.78 4.40 -8.03
C TYR A 181 -15.53 4.96 -7.32
N THR A 182 -14.36 4.90 -7.95
CA THR A 182 -13.13 5.54 -7.46
C THR A 182 -13.33 7.04 -7.29
N ARG A 183 -14.00 7.72 -8.23
CA ARG A 183 -14.32 9.15 -8.12
C ARG A 183 -15.23 9.46 -6.94
N VAL A 184 -16.22 8.60 -6.65
CA VAL A 184 -17.05 8.74 -5.44
C VAL A 184 -16.19 8.64 -4.18
N MET A 185 -15.30 7.64 -4.11
CA MET A 185 -14.41 7.48 -2.96
C MET A 185 -13.48 8.66 -2.76
N GLN A 186 -12.95 9.22 -3.86
CA GLN A 186 -12.13 10.43 -3.83
C GLN A 186 -12.93 11.65 -3.33
N SER A 187 -14.16 11.83 -3.78
CA SER A 187 -15.05 12.93 -3.32
C SER A 187 -15.32 12.82 -1.83
N VAL A 188 -15.75 11.64 -1.37
CA VAL A 188 -16.02 11.37 0.04
C VAL A 188 -14.76 11.62 0.89
N ALA A 189 -13.60 11.13 0.46
CA ALA A 189 -12.36 11.35 1.19
C ALA A 189 -12.03 12.85 1.29
N ALA A 190 -12.21 13.62 0.21
CA ALA A 190 -11.99 15.07 0.23
C ALA A 190 -12.98 15.80 1.15
N GLU A 191 -14.26 15.45 1.10
CA GLU A 191 -15.33 16.02 1.94
C GLU A 191 -15.06 15.80 3.44
N HIS A 192 -14.54 14.62 3.80
CA HIS A 192 -14.20 14.26 5.18
C HIS A 192 -12.74 14.51 5.56
N GLN A 193 -11.94 15.09 4.65
CA GLN A 193 -10.50 15.35 4.84
C GLN A 193 -9.71 14.09 5.24
N LEU A 194 -10.03 12.96 4.60
CA LEU A 194 -9.40 11.67 4.84
C LEU A 194 -8.27 11.40 3.82
N PRO A 195 -7.22 10.67 4.22
CA PRO A 195 -6.27 10.09 3.28
C PRO A 195 -6.96 9.19 2.27
N PHE A 196 -6.63 9.39 0.99
CA PHE A 196 -7.12 8.58 -0.12
C PHE A 196 -5.96 8.06 -0.96
N VAL A 197 -5.99 6.76 -1.28
CA VAL A 197 -5.03 6.09 -2.15
C VAL A 197 -5.76 5.63 -3.40
N ASP A 198 -5.40 6.20 -4.56
CA ASP A 198 -6.00 5.82 -5.85
C ASP A 198 -5.25 4.64 -6.49
N LEU A 199 -5.66 3.43 -6.12
CA LEU A 199 -5.13 2.20 -6.71
C LEU A 199 -5.64 1.95 -8.12
N PHE A 200 -6.83 2.43 -8.48
CA PHE A 200 -7.41 2.23 -9.80
C PHE A 200 -6.50 2.86 -10.87
N SER A 201 -6.25 4.18 -10.75
CA SER A 201 -5.42 4.89 -11.72
C SER A 201 -3.98 4.38 -11.71
N ALA A 202 -3.43 4.09 -10.52
CA ALA A 202 -2.05 3.62 -10.39
C ALA A 202 -1.84 2.24 -11.02
N THR A 203 -2.77 1.31 -10.79
CA THR A 203 -2.67 -0.04 -11.40
C THR A 203 -3.00 -0.04 -12.88
N GLN A 204 -3.92 0.83 -13.34
CA GLN A 204 -4.15 1.03 -14.77
C GLN A 204 -2.86 1.43 -15.50
N LYS A 205 -2.13 2.43 -14.99
CA LYS A 205 -0.83 2.86 -15.54
C LYS A 205 0.15 1.68 -15.62
N LEU A 206 0.33 0.94 -14.52
CA LEU A 206 1.24 -0.20 -14.47
C LEU A 206 0.89 -1.30 -15.49
N MET A 207 -0.40 -1.58 -15.69
CA MET A 207 -0.88 -2.56 -16.66
C MET A 207 -0.64 -2.11 -18.10
N GLU A 208 -0.79 -0.81 -18.39
CA GLU A 208 -0.58 -0.22 -19.72
C GLU A 208 0.91 -0.13 -20.08
N GLU A 209 1.77 0.24 -19.12
CA GLU A 209 3.21 0.43 -19.35
C GLU A 209 3.99 -0.89 -19.35
N ASN A 210 3.47 -1.96 -18.72
CA ASN A 210 4.12 -3.26 -18.67
C ASN A 210 3.15 -4.44 -18.88
N PRO A 211 2.52 -4.56 -20.06
CA PRO A 211 1.46 -5.54 -20.32
C PRO A 211 1.92 -7.01 -20.26
N SER A 212 3.23 -7.25 -20.36
CA SER A 212 3.86 -8.56 -20.27
C SER A 212 3.96 -9.09 -18.84
N GLN A 213 3.89 -8.22 -17.83
CA GLN A 213 3.90 -8.59 -16.42
C GLN A 213 2.52 -8.36 -15.80
N LYS A 214 1.76 -9.44 -15.65
CA LYS A 214 0.42 -9.34 -15.05
C LYS A 214 0.48 -8.98 -13.58
N LEU A 215 -0.38 -8.07 -13.14
CA LEU A 215 -0.58 -7.74 -11.73
C LEU A 215 -1.55 -8.71 -11.05
N THR A 216 -2.47 -9.28 -11.80
CA THR A 216 -3.55 -10.14 -11.32
C THR A 216 -3.39 -11.56 -11.85
N HIS A 217 -4.12 -12.49 -11.24
CA HIS A 217 -4.21 -13.86 -11.74
C HIS A 217 -5.54 -14.16 -12.46
N ASN A 218 -6.52 -13.27 -12.36
CA ASN A 218 -7.86 -13.44 -12.95
C ASN A 218 -8.53 -12.14 -13.41
N GLY A 219 -7.79 -11.03 -13.49
CA GLY A 219 -8.30 -9.71 -13.86
C GLY A 219 -8.60 -8.79 -12.67
N ILE A 220 -8.96 -9.32 -11.50
CA ILE A 220 -9.42 -8.49 -10.36
C ILE A 220 -8.77 -8.82 -9.01
N HIS A 221 -8.06 -9.96 -8.90
CA HIS A 221 -7.32 -10.35 -7.71
C HIS A 221 -5.81 -10.35 -8.01
N LEU A 222 -5.05 -9.58 -7.24
CA LEU A 222 -3.61 -9.45 -7.42
C LEU A 222 -2.89 -10.78 -7.20
N ASN A 223 -1.84 -11.03 -7.97
CA ASN A 223 -0.85 -12.07 -7.69
C ASN A 223 0.25 -11.51 -6.76
N GLU A 224 1.30 -12.30 -6.46
CA GLU A 224 2.40 -11.85 -5.60
C GLU A 224 3.07 -10.57 -6.11
N TYR A 225 3.37 -10.48 -7.41
CA TYR A 225 3.95 -9.28 -8.02
C TYR A 225 3.01 -8.08 -7.93
N GLY A 226 1.71 -8.29 -8.14
CA GLY A 226 0.69 -7.27 -7.96
C GLY A 226 0.68 -6.71 -6.54
N TYR A 227 0.68 -7.58 -5.52
CA TYR A 227 0.76 -7.13 -4.13
C TYR A 227 2.08 -6.46 -3.80
N TRP A 228 3.20 -6.93 -4.34
CA TRP A 228 4.52 -6.29 -4.18
C TRP A 228 4.55 -4.87 -4.76
N ALA A 229 4.01 -4.67 -5.96
CA ALA A 229 3.97 -3.39 -6.65
C ALA A 229 2.99 -2.41 -5.98
N VAL A 230 1.75 -2.84 -5.75
CA VAL A 230 0.70 -1.99 -5.16
C VAL A 230 1.05 -1.57 -3.74
N SER A 231 1.71 -2.44 -2.95
CA SER A 231 2.09 -2.10 -1.57
C SER A 231 3.11 -0.97 -1.50
N GLN A 232 4.03 -0.86 -2.46
CA GLN A 232 4.98 0.26 -2.54
C GLN A 232 4.24 1.58 -2.75
N LEU A 233 3.41 1.64 -3.79
CA LEU A 233 2.60 2.82 -4.12
C LEU A 233 1.66 3.22 -2.99
N THR A 234 1.07 2.23 -2.32
CA THR A 234 0.17 2.45 -1.17
C THR A 234 0.93 3.03 0.02
N ALA A 235 2.09 2.46 0.36
CA ALA A 235 2.89 2.94 1.48
C ALA A 235 3.40 4.37 1.26
N GLU A 236 3.81 4.71 0.03
CA GLU A 236 4.24 6.07 -0.31
C GLU A 236 3.12 7.10 -0.13
N GLN A 237 1.93 6.80 -0.65
CA GLN A 237 0.77 7.68 -0.53
C GLN A 237 0.29 7.81 0.92
N LEU A 238 0.22 6.70 1.67
CA LEU A 238 -0.18 6.74 3.08
C LEU A 238 0.84 7.50 3.93
N LEU A 239 2.14 7.35 3.69
CA LEU A 239 3.18 8.04 4.46
C LEU A 239 3.48 9.46 3.95
N GLY A 240 2.96 9.83 2.78
CA GLY A 240 3.20 11.14 2.18
C GLY A 240 4.65 11.39 1.76
N LYS A 241 5.39 10.33 1.42
CA LYS A 241 6.79 10.41 1.02
C LYS A 241 7.16 9.30 0.05
N GLU A 242 8.11 9.58 -0.85
CA GLU A 242 8.73 8.55 -1.67
C GLU A 242 9.50 7.56 -0.77
N ILE A 243 9.40 6.28 -1.10
CA ILE A 243 10.15 5.21 -0.45
C ILE A 243 11.15 4.72 -1.48
N ASN A 244 12.42 5.09 -1.26
CA ASN A 244 13.53 4.67 -2.11
C ASN A 244 14.54 3.87 -1.28
N SER A 245 14.98 2.74 -1.80
CA SER A 245 16.08 2.00 -1.20
C SER A 245 17.41 2.74 -1.38
N PRO A 246 18.44 2.45 -0.56
CA PRO A 246 19.74 3.10 -0.68
C PRO A 246 20.32 3.09 -2.09
N GLN A 247 20.70 4.26 -2.59
CA GLN A 247 21.43 4.42 -3.85
C GLN A 247 22.84 4.90 -3.51
N VAL A 248 23.87 4.23 -4.05
CA VAL A 248 25.27 4.63 -3.87
C VAL A 248 25.88 4.95 -5.22
N LEU A 249 26.48 6.14 -5.32
CA LEU A 249 27.22 6.61 -6.48
C LEU A 249 28.69 6.79 -6.10
N VAL A 250 29.55 6.00 -6.72
CA VAL A 250 31.01 6.11 -6.60
C VAL A 250 31.53 6.76 -7.87
N ASP A 251 32.36 7.79 -7.73
CA ASP A 251 33.13 8.36 -8.83
C ASP A 251 34.62 8.08 -8.59
N ARG A 252 35.20 7.20 -9.40
CA ARG A 252 36.59 6.78 -9.25
C ARG A 252 37.58 7.91 -9.57
N GLN A 253 37.24 8.80 -10.51
CA GLN A 253 38.13 9.88 -10.95
C GLN A 253 38.14 11.01 -9.92
N ALA A 254 36.96 11.39 -9.41
CA ALA A 254 36.85 12.40 -8.37
C ALA A 254 37.20 11.89 -6.97
N GLU A 255 37.35 10.56 -6.80
CA GLU A 255 37.55 9.89 -5.51
C GLU A 255 36.46 10.27 -4.49
N THR A 256 35.21 10.29 -4.95
CA THR A 256 34.05 10.62 -4.11
C THR A 256 33.03 9.50 -4.11
N ILE A 257 32.34 9.38 -2.97
CA ILE A 257 31.18 8.51 -2.85
C ILE A 257 30.02 9.32 -2.27
N LYS A 258 28.88 9.27 -2.95
CA LYS A 258 27.63 9.89 -2.52
C LYS A 258 26.58 8.81 -2.34
N ALA A 259 25.66 9.00 -1.40
CA ALA A 259 24.54 8.10 -1.21
C ALA A 259 23.25 8.85 -0.90
N THR A 260 22.13 8.23 -1.26
CA THR A 260 20.79 8.59 -0.78
C THR A 260 20.28 7.49 0.13
N ASN A 261 19.54 7.85 1.18
CA ASN A 261 19.00 6.93 2.19
C ASN A 261 20.05 6.03 2.88
N ALA A 262 21.31 6.44 2.84
CA ALA A 262 22.43 5.84 3.55
C ALA A 262 23.52 6.88 3.83
N ASP A 263 24.31 6.63 4.86
CA ASP A 263 25.53 7.36 5.16
C ASP A 263 26.74 6.56 4.69
N VAL A 264 27.73 7.23 4.10
CA VAL A 264 28.98 6.60 3.64
C VAL A 264 30.16 7.14 4.44
N THR A 265 31.01 6.24 4.92
CA THR A 265 32.22 6.58 5.69
C THR A 265 33.40 5.71 5.27
N GLN A 266 34.58 6.00 5.81
CA GLN A 266 35.80 5.17 5.66
C GLN A 266 36.20 4.85 4.20
N GLN A 267 35.99 5.81 3.28
CA GLN A 267 36.31 5.60 1.87
C GLN A 267 37.82 5.54 1.61
N LYS A 268 38.25 4.57 0.80
CA LYS A 268 39.63 4.42 0.31
C LYS A 268 39.61 4.00 -1.15
N PHE A 269 40.35 4.72 -1.98
CA PHE A 269 40.54 4.43 -3.39
C PHE A 269 41.94 3.89 -3.61
N LEU A 270 42.04 2.62 -4.01
CA LEU A 270 43.27 1.92 -4.33
C LEU A 270 43.32 1.64 -5.83
N ALA A 271 44.46 1.14 -6.33
CA ALA A 271 44.65 0.90 -7.76
C ALA A 271 43.68 -0.16 -8.32
N ASP A 272 43.46 -1.22 -7.56
CA ASP A 272 42.68 -2.41 -7.91
C ASP A 272 41.40 -2.57 -7.06
N LYS A 273 41.18 -1.67 -6.11
CA LYS A 273 40.10 -1.78 -5.13
C LYS A 273 39.54 -0.44 -4.70
N ILE A 274 38.23 -0.37 -4.49
CA ILE A 274 37.56 0.73 -3.78
C ILE A 274 36.93 0.14 -2.52
N GLN A 275 37.23 0.72 -1.36
CA GLN A 275 36.65 0.33 -0.07
C GLN A 275 35.85 1.48 0.51
N PHE A 276 34.71 1.17 1.11
CA PHE A 276 33.89 2.14 1.82
C PHE A 276 32.91 1.44 2.74
N THR A 277 32.44 2.13 3.77
CA THR A 277 31.42 1.62 4.67
C THR A 277 30.10 2.31 4.38
N VAL A 278 29.02 1.54 4.24
CA VAL A 278 27.65 2.04 4.02
C VAL A 278 26.80 1.73 5.24
N LYS A 279 26.11 2.74 5.78
CA LYS A 279 25.08 2.57 6.81
C LYS A 279 23.73 3.01 6.26
N PRO A 280 22.83 2.09 5.89
CA PRO A 280 21.46 2.42 5.49
C PRO A 280 20.69 3.15 6.59
N ARG A 281 19.82 4.09 6.21
CA ARG A 281 18.93 4.79 7.16
C ARG A 281 17.60 4.07 7.40
N THR A 282 17.20 3.22 6.47
CA THR A 282 16.01 2.37 6.56
C THR A 282 16.35 1.00 5.96
N LEU A 283 15.51 0.01 6.24
CA LEU A 283 15.51 -1.22 5.45
C LEU A 283 15.22 -0.90 3.97
N PRO A 284 15.73 -1.71 3.03
CA PRO A 284 15.40 -1.57 1.62
C PRO A 284 13.96 -2.01 1.36
N ILE A 285 13.41 -1.58 0.24
CA ILE A 285 12.18 -2.15 -0.30
C ILE A 285 12.43 -3.64 -0.57
N PRO A 286 11.50 -4.54 -0.19
CA PRO A 286 11.62 -5.96 -0.49
C PRO A 286 11.94 -6.19 -1.98
N ALA A 287 12.84 -7.12 -2.27
CA ALA A 287 13.17 -7.50 -3.64
C ALA A 287 11.91 -7.95 -4.42
N PRO A 288 11.84 -7.68 -5.74
CA PRO A 288 10.76 -8.17 -6.58
C PRO A 288 10.69 -9.70 -6.57
N PRO A 289 9.49 -10.28 -6.68
CA PRO A 289 9.33 -11.74 -6.79
C PRO A 289 10.17 -12.30 -7.94
N ALA A 290 10.76 -13.48 -7.72
CA ALA A 290 11.65 -14.10 -8.70
C ALA A 290 10.96 -14.33 -10.05
N GLY A 291 11.65 -13.98 -11.13
CA GLY A 291 11.12 -14.14 -12.50
C GLY A 291 10.18 -13.02 -12.97
N SER A 292 9.91 -12.01 -12.14
CA SER A 292 9.10 -10.87 -12.54
C SER A 292 9.82 -10.00 -13.57
N ILE A 293 9.09 -9.51 -14.56
CA ILE A 293 9.51 -8.42 -15.45
C ILE A 293 9.13 -7.11 -14.74
N THR A 294 10.01 -6.62 -13.88
CA THR A 294 9.71 -5.47 -13.00
C THR A 294 9.52 -4.17 -13.78
N HIS A 295 8.49 -3.41 -13.43
CA HIS A 295 8.25 -2.06 -13.93
C HIS A 295 9.46 -1.15 -13.69
N SER A 296 9.79 -0.26 -14.64
CA SER A 296 11.01 0.56 -14.60
C SER A 296 11.09 1.47 -13.37
N GLU A 297 9.99 2.14 -13.02
CA GLU A 297 9.90 3.00 -11.82
C GLU A 297 10.10 2.19 -10.53
N LEU A 298 9.45 1.03 -10.42
CA LEU A 298 9.58 0.14 -9.24
C LEU A 298 10.98 -0.46 -9.14
N LEU A 299 11.64 -0.73 -10.27
CA LEU A 299 13.03 -1.20 -10.31
C LEU A 299 14.02 -0.09 -9.95
N ALA A 300 13.70 1.17 -10.26
CA ALA A 300 14.53 2.33 -9.92
C ALA A 300 14.58 2.58 -8.40
N ALA A 301 13.51 2.25 -7.68
CA ALA A 301 13.42 2.38 -6.22
C ALA A 301 14.18 1.27 -5.45
N GLN A 302 14.67 0.23 -6.13
CA GLN A 302 15.46 -0.86 -5.54
C GLN A 302 16.91 -0.44 -5.24
N PRO A 303 17.62 -1.11 -4.31
CA PRO A 303 18.99 -0.76 -3.97
C PRO A 303 19.90 -0.76 -5.19
N ARG A 304 20.76 0.25 -5.33
CA ARG A 304 21.64 0.38 -6.50
C ARG A 304 23.04 0.82 -6.12
N LEU A 305 24.03 0.26 -6.81
CA LEU A 305 25.40 0.79 -6.83
C LEU A 305 25.77 1.16 -8.26
N THR A 306 26.15 2.43 -8.43
CA THR A 306 26.70 2.98 -9.67
C THR A 306 28.14 3.39 -9.43
N VAL A 307 29.05 2.96 -10.31
CA VAL A 307 30.48 3.28 -10.22
C VAL A 307 30.93 3.87 -11.54
N LYS A 308 31.20 5.17 -11.53
CA LYS A 308 31.64 5.93 -12.69
C LYS A 308 33.16 5.90 -12.81
N HIS A 309 33.64 5.95 -14.05
CA HIS A 309 35.06 6.09 -14.39
C HIS A 309 35.95 4.94 -13.88
N LEU A 310 35.40 3.72 -13.83
CA LEU A 310 36.25 2.54 -13.65
C LEU A 310 37.10 2.29 -14.90
N PRO A 311 38.39 1.94 -14.74
CA PRO A 311 39.15 1.36 -15.83
C PRO A 311 38.45 0.15 -16.44
N GLU A 312 38.67 -0.12 -17.73
CA GLU A 312 38.15 -1.33 -18.35
C GLU A 312 38.62 -2.57 -17.60
N GLY A 313 37.68 -3.47 -17.35
CA GLY A 313 37.89 -4.71 -16.62
C GLY A 313 36.62 -5.19 -15.95
N ASN A 314 36.74 -6.30 -15.22
CA ASN A 314 35.68 -6.88 -14.42
C ASN A 314 35.92 -6.57 -12.94
N TYR A 315 34.83 -6.26 -12.24
CA TYR A 315 34.86 -5.91 -10.83
C TYR A 315 33.80 -6.69 -10.08
N ARG A 316 34.15 -7.09 -8.87
CA ARG A 316 33.32 -7.84 -7.95
C ARG A 316 33.03 -7.01 -6.72
N LEU A 317 31.76 -6.87 -6.39
CA LEU A 317 31.30 -6.28 -5.14
C LEU A 317 31.23 -7.35 -4.05
N VAL A 318 31.92 -7.07 -2.95
CA VAL A 318 31.92 -7.85 -1.71
C VAL A 318 31.34 -6.97 -0.61
N ILE A 319 30.40 -7.49 0.16
CA ILE A 319 29.83 -6.82 1.33
C ILE A 319 29.99 -7.75 2.54
N ASP A 320 30.67 -7.29 3.58
CA ASP A 320 30.98 -8.06 4.79
C ASP A 320 31.53 -9.47 4.48
N GLY A 321 32.48 -9.53 3.52
CA GLY A 321 33.10 -10.77 3.06
C GLY A 321 32.23 -11.64 2.13
N THR A 322 30.98 -11.27 1.87
CA THR A 322 30.08 -11.99 0.96
C THR A 322 30.10 -11.40 -0.44
N VAL A 323 30.35 -12.24 -1.45
CA VAL A 323 30.28 -11.83 -2.86
C VAL A 323 28.82 -11.59 -3.25
N ILE A 324 28.50 -10.34 -3.62
CA ILE A 324 27.15 -9.95 -4.01
C ILE A 324 26.95 -10.11 -5.51
N LEU A 325 27.84 -9.52 -6.31
CA LEU A 325 27.72 -9.49 -7.76
C LEU A 325 29.08 -9.18 -8.42
N THR A 326 29.29 -9.71 -9.62
CA THR A 326 30.40 -9.37 -10.51
C THR A 326 29.84 -8.77 -11.79
N GLY A 327 30.47 -7.72 -12.30
CA GLY A 327 30.09 -7.05 -13.54
C GLY A 327 31.28 -6.34 -14.20
N SER A 328 31.16 -6.02 -15.48
CA SER A 328 32.15 -5.23 -16.20
C SER A 328 32.12 -3.77 -15.73
N ALA A 329 33.19 -3.01 -15.99
CA ALA A 329 33.22 -1.56 -15.76
C ALA A 329 31.99 -0.86 -16.39
N SER A 330 31.54 -1.30 -17.56
CA SER A 330 30.35 -0.76 -18.25
C SER A 330 29.03 -1.10 -17.53
N ASP A 331 28.96 -2.24 -16.86
CA ASP A 331 27.80 -2.64 -16.05
C ASP A 331 27.69 -1.73 -14.82
N TRP A 332 28.81 -1.51 -14.13
CA TRP A 332 28.86 -0.62 -12.98
C TRP A 332 28.61 0.85 -13.35
N ASP A 333 29.05 1.29 -14.53
CA ASP A 333 28.77 2.64 -15.02
C ASP A 333 27.27 2.88 -15.22
N ARG A 334 26.55 1.89 -15.77
CA ARG A 334 25.07 1.93 -15.90
C ARG A 334 24.34 1.87 -14.55
N GLY A 335 25.02 1.37 -13.53
CA GLY A 335 24.45 1.12 -12.21
C GLY A 335 23.72 -0.20 -12.14
N LEU A 336 24.02 -0.98 -11.11
CA LEU A 336 23.50 -2.33 -10.93
C LEU A 336 22.56 -2.38 -9.74
N VAL A 337 21.39 -2.99 -9.96
CA VAL A 337 20.39 -3.22 -8.93
C VAL A 337 20.84 -4.40 -8.07
N LEU A 338 20.85 -4.20 -6.76
CA LEU A 338 21.37 -5.15 -5.78
C LEU A 338 20.21 -5.82 -5.02
N VAL A 339 19.68 -6.90 -5.59
CA VAL A 339 18.53 -7.63 -5.02
C VAL A 339 18.91 -8.78 -4.08
N LYS A 340 20.21 -9.04 -3.87
CA LYS A 340 20.74 -10.12 -3.01
C LYS A 340 21.66 -9.58 -1.92
N LEU A 341 21.28 -8.46 -1.31
CA LEU A 341 22.02 -7.87 -0.19
C LEU A 341 21.69 -8.59 1.13
N PRO A 342 22.59 -8.57 2.12
CA PRO A 342 22.24 -8.94 3.49
C PRO A 342 21.00 -8.20 4.02
N SER A 343 20.82 -6.92 3.64
CA SER A 343 19.62 -6.14 3.95
C SER A 343 18.35 -6.64 3.29
N GLN A 344 18.46 -7.24 2.10
CA GLN A 344 17.34 -7.88 1.41
C GLN A 344 16.95 -9.19 2.10
N ILE A 345 17.91 -9.89 2.71
CA ILE A 345 17.63 -11.07 3.54
C ILE A 345 16.88 -10.64 4.81
N GLN A 346 17.36 -9.59 5.50
CA GLN A 346 16.69 -9.10 6.71
C GLN A 346 15.24 -8.65 6.46
N VAL A 347 14.97 -7.88 5.40
CA VAL A 347 13.59 -7.46 5.10
C VAL A 347 12.71 -8.65 4.69
N ALA A 348 13.29 -9.70 4.07
CA ALA A 348 12.58 -10.94 3.79
C ALA A 348 12.26 -11.73 5.07
N ASP A 349 13.18 -11.77 6.05
CA ASP A 349 12.98 -12.40 7.34
C ASP A 349 11.92 -11.66 8.17
N LEU A 350 11.98 -10.32 8.22
CA LEU A 350 10.94 -9.46 8.80
C LEU A 350 9.56 -9.79 8.21
N ARG A 351 9.46 -9.83 6.88
CA ARG A 351 8.22 -10.18 6.18
C ARG A 351 7.75 -11.60 6.52
N SER A 352 8.67 -12.56 6.65
CA SER A 352 8.34 -13.94 7.05
C SER A 352 7.75 -14.00 8.46
N ILE A 353 8.29 -13.23 9.40
CA ILE A 353 7.75 -13.12 10.76
C ILE A 353 6.35 -12.51 10.74
N ILE A 354 6.14 -11.44 9.95
CA ILE A 354 4.84 -10.81 9.72
C ILE A 354 3.85 -11.81 9.11
N ASN A 355 4.25 -12.55 8.06
CA ASN A 355 3.44 -13.58 7.41
C ASN A 355 2.92 -14.58 8.46
N ARG A 356 3.82 -15.09 9.29
CA ARG A 356 3.44 -16.06 10.32
C ARG A 356 2.54 -15.43 11.38
N LYS A 357 2.79 -14.19 11.79
CA LYS A 357 1.93 -13.46 12.74
C LYS A 357 0.50 -13.31 12.19
N ASN A 358 0.36 -12.87 10.94
CA ASN A 358 -0.95 -12.68 10.31
C ASN A 358 -1.67 -14.00 10.02
N GLU A 359 -0.95 -15.07 9.70
CA GLU A 359 -1.53 -16.41 9.59
C GLU A 359 -2.12 -16.90 10.93
N LEU A 360 -1.38 -16.73 12.03
CA LEU A 360 -1.88 -17.07 13.36
C LEU A 360 -3.11 -16.26 13.73
N PHE A 361 -3.09 -14.94 13.47
CA PHE A 361 -4.27 -14.09 13.69
C PHE A 361 -5.46 -14.53 12.84
N PHE A 362 -5.24 -14.87 11.57
CA PHE A 362 -6.29 -15.39 10.70
C PHE A 362 -6.93 -16.66 11.25
N TYR A 363 -6.18 -17.57 11.86
CA TYR A 363 -6.74 -18.76 12.49
C TYR A 363 -7.52 -18.47 13.77
N VAL A 364 -7.22 -17.39 14.49
CA VAL A 364 -8.03 -16.93 15.62
C VAL A 364 -9.32 -16.30 15.11
N TYR A 365 -9.18 -15.33 14.20
CA TYR A 365 -10.30 -14.54 13.69
C TYR A 365 -11.26 -15.38 12.84
N ARG A 366 -10.73 -16.29 12.01
CA ARG A 366 -11.49 -17.22 11.15
C ARG A 366 -11.12 -18.66 11.45
N ALA A 367 -11.39 -19.06 12.69
CA ALA A 367 -11.16 -20.43 13.13
C ALA A 367 -11.79 -21.46 12.20
N HIS A 368 -11.00 -22.47 11.82
CA HIS A 368 -11.49 -23.58 11.03
C HIS A 368 -12.61 -24.29 11.81
N ASN A 369 -13.70 -24.64 11.13
CA ASN A 369 -14.92 -25.19 11.76
C ASN A 369 -15.55 -24.26 12.83
N ALA A 370 -15.54 -22.94 12.60
CA ALA A 370 -16.20 -21.93 13.44
C ALA A 370 -17.65 -22.24 13.86
N GLU A 371 -18.39 -23.10 13.14
CA GLU A 371 -19.74 -23.55 13.53
C GLU A 371 -19.76 -24.29 14.89
N TYR A 372 -18.63 -24.88 15.31
CA TYR A 372 -18.45 -25.51 16.62
C TYR A 372 -17.99 -24.54 17.71
N ILE A 373 -17.54 -23.35 17.33
CA ILE A 373 -17.06 -22.32 18.26
C ILE A 373 -18.18 -21.31 18.50
N PHE A 374 -18.67 -20.70 17.42
CA PHE A 374 -19.68 -19.64 17.46
C PHE A 374 -21.06 -20.10 16.93
N GLY A 375 -21.10 -21.10 16.04
CA GLY A 375 -22.34 -21.48 15.36
C GLY A 375 -23.28 -22.39 16.15
N ARG A 376 -24.15 -23.11 15.43
CA ARG A 376 -25.20 -23.93 16.07
C ARG A 376 -24.67 -25.21 16.69
N ARG A 377 -23.45 -25.63 16.35
CA ARG A 377 -22.84 -26.88 16.83
C ARG A 377 -22.03 -26.69 18.11
N THR A 378 -21.96 -25.48 18.64
CA THR A 378 -21.29 -25.18 19.93
C THR A 378 -21.86 -26.00 21.09
N LYS A 379 -23.16 -26.34 21.07
CA LYS A 379 -23.77 -27.26 22.04
C LYS A 379 -24.40 -28.47 21.33
N PRO A 380 -24.08 -29.72 21.73
CA PRO A 380 -23.14 -30.15 22.78
C PRO A 380 -21.67 -30.33 22.32
N PHE A 381 -21.35 -30.08 21.04
CA PHE A 381 -20.10 -30.54 20.44
C PHE A 381 -18.95 -29.51 20.45
N GLY A 382 -19.17 -28.29 20.94
CA GLY A 382 -18.10 -27.31 21.08
C GLY A 382 -17.03 -27.84 22.04
N ALA A 383 -15.79 -27.95 21.56
CA ALA A 383 -14.70 -28.51 22.35
C ALA A 383 -14.28 -27.55 23.48
N VAL A 384 -13.99 -28.09 24.66
CA VAL A 384 -13.48 -27.33 25.82
C VAL A 384 -12.07 -26.77 25.57
N SER A 385 -11.34 -27.27 24.56
CA SER A 385 -9.95 -26.88 24.27
C SER A 385 -9.79 -25.57 23.48
N PHE A 386 -10.86 -25.06 22.86
CA PHE A 386 -10.75 -23.85 22.03
C PHE A 386 -10.28 -22.61 22.82
N PRO A 387 -10.78 -22.29 24.04
CA PRO A 387 -10.32 -21.10 24.77
C PRO A 387 -8.83 -21.13 25.15
N PRO A 388 -8.26 -22.22 25.71
CA PRO A 388 -6.81 -22.30 25.96
C PRO A 388 -5.93 -22.23 24.70
N GLU A 389 -6.40 -22.77 23.58
CA GLU A 389 -5.69 -22.68 22.29
C GLU A 389 -5.66 -21.23 21.79
N MET A 390 -6.78 -20.50 21.87
CA MET A 390 -6.85 -19.08 21.49
C MET A 390 -5.92 -18.20 22.34
N GLU A 391 -5.81 -18.46 23.65
CA GLU A 391 -4.83 -17.76 24.49
C GLU A 391 -3.39 -18.06 24.06
N THR A 392 -3.12 -19.29 23.62
CA THR A 392 -1.80 -19.68 23.11
C THR A 392 -1.48 -18.96 21.81
N PHE A 393 -2.43 -18.85 20.88
CA PHE A 393 -2.28 -18.02 19.68
C PHE A 393 -2.00 -16.55 20.04
N GLY A 394 -2.73 -15.99 21.00
CA GLY A 394 -2.49 -14.62 21.48
C GLY A 394 -1.05 -14.40 21.96
N LYS A 395 -0.49 -15.34 22.73
CA LYS A 395 0.91 -15.29 23.18
C LYS A 395 1.90 -15.39 22.00
N LEU A 396 1.63 -16.26 21.03
CA LEU A 396 2.48 -16.44 19.84
C LEU A 396 2.45 -15.22 18.91
N ILE A 397 1.31 -14.54 18.81
CA ILE A 397 1.15 -13.28 18.08
C ILE A 397 1.94 -12.19 18.80
N ALA A 398 1.72 -11.99 20.11
CA ALA A 398 2.41 -10.97 20.90
C ALA A 398 3.95 -11.15 20.89
N ALA A 399 4.44 -12.38 20.96
CA ALA A 399 5.87 -12.66 20.84
C ALA A 399 6.44 -12.22 19.48
N ARG A 400 5.69 -12.42 18.40
CA ARG A 400 6.11 -12.01 17.05
C ARG A 400 6.05 -10.51 16.85
N GLU A 401 5.04 -9.84 17.39
CA GLU A 401 4.98 -8.36 17.37
C GLU A 401 6.23 -7.75 17.98
N LYS A 402 6.74 -8.33 19.08
CA LYS A 402 7.99 -7.90 19.68
C LYS A 402 9.18 -8.11 18.74
N THR A 403 9.31 -9.29 18.12
CA THR A 403 10.39 -9.56 17.16
C THR A 403 10.32 -8.66 15.93
N ILE A 404 9.12 -8.34 15.44
CA ILE A 404 8.91 -7.42 14.31
C ILE A 404 9.51 -6.04 14.63
N GLN A 405 9.29 -5.51 15.84
CA GLN A 405 9.83 -4.22 16.26
C GLN A 405 11.38 -4.22 16.33
N GLU A 406 11.97 -5.34 16.73
CA GLU A 406 13.43 -5.52 16.79
C GLU A 406 14.04 -5.62 15.37
N GLU A 407 13.39 -6.36 14.47
CA GLU A 407 13.86 -6.60 13.09
C GLU A 407 13.58 -5.45 12.12
N ALA A 408 12.64 -4.55 12.43
CA ALA A 408 12.30 -3.39 11.61
C ALA A 408 13.39 -2.30 11.61
N GLN A 409 14.40 -2.42 12.48
CA GLN A 409 15.46 -1.43 12.63
C GLN A 409 16.45 -1.48 11.44
N PRO A 410 17.00 -0.32 11.02
CA PRO A 410 18.00 -0.27 9.96
C PRO A 410 19.24 -1.12 10.30
N LEU A 411 19.85 -1.72 9.27
CA LEU A 411 21.08 -2.49 9.43
C LEU A 411 22.21 -1.68 10.07
N GLN A 412 23.12 -2.44 10.69
CA GLN A 412 24.45 -1.91 11.03
C GLN A 412 25.22 -1.52 9.77
N ALA A 413 26.26 -0.72 9.97
CA ALA A 413 27.15 -0.31 8.89
C ALA A 413 27.84 -1.54 8.29
N ALA A 414 27.86 -1.64 6.96
CA ALA A 414 28.44 -2.76 6.23
C ALA A 414 29.68 -2.32 5.47
N GLU A 415 30.74 -3.13 5.49
CA GLU A 415 31.96 -2.90 4.73
C GLU A 415 31.76 -3.36 3.29
N CYS A 416 31.94 -2.42 2.36
CA CYS A 416 31.83 -2.65 0.92
C CYS A 416 33.21 -2.59 0.28
N GLU A 417 33.53 -3.60 -0.54
CA GLU A 417 34.72 -3.64 -1.36
C GLU A 417 34.35 -3.91 -2.81
N LEU A 418 34.77 -3.03 -3.71
CA LEU A 418 34.72 -3.25 -5.14
C LEU A 418 36.12 -3.60 -5.62
N ILE A 419 36.34 -4.85 -6.02
CA ILE A 419 37.64 -5.44 -6.28
C ILE A 419 37.74 -5.79 -7.76
N ARG A 420 38.80 -5.35 -8.45
CA ARG A 420 39.13 -5.78 -9.81
C ARG A 420 39.47 -7.28 -9.81
N VAL A 421 38.95 -8.03 -10.77
CA VAL A 421 39.10 -9.51 -10.81
C VAL A 421 39.89 -10.04 -12.00
N ASP A 422 40.42 -9.15 -12.83
CA ASP A 422 41.23 -9.49 -14.02
C ASP A 422 42.63 -8.88 -13.99
#